data_AF-A0A0F9JV56-F1
#
_entry.id   AF-A0A0F9JV56-F1
#
_cell.length_a   1.000
_cell.length_b   1.000
_cell.length_c   1.000
_cell.angle_alpha   90.00
_cell.angle_beta   90.00
_cell.angle_gamma   90.00
#
_symmetry.space_group_name_H-M   'P 1'
#
loop_
_entity.id
_entity.type
_entity.pdbx_description
1 polymer ?
#
loop_
_entity_poly.entity_id
_entity_poly.type
_entity_poly.pdbx_seq_one_letter_code
_entity_poly.pdbx_strand_id
1 'polypeptide(L)' 'MLEALAAAGDATVAAISYNCPDAAGELWIIKGGVKVATHKLPATPAFEGLAVANGRAYVTTRDGSMICFGRK' A
#
# COMPACT_ATOMS: atom_id res chain seq x y z
N MET A 1 9.13 5.56 -5.41
CA MET A 1 10.08 4.81 -4.58
C MET A 1 9.29 3.76 -3.80
N LEU A 2 9.88 2.60 -3.50
CA LEU A 2 9.28 1.67 -2.54
C LEU A 2 9.41 2.27 -1.14
N GLU A 3 8.30 2.46 -0.42
CA GLU A 3 8.29 3.06 0.92
C GLU A 3 8.02 2.01 2.01
N ALA A 4 7.20 1.00 1.72
CA ALA A 4 6.89 -0.07 2.67
C ALA A 4 6.43 -1.34 1.95
N LEU A 5 6.63 -2.50 2.60
CA LEU A 5 6.24 -3.82 2.09
C LEU A 5 5.70 -4.68 3.24
N ALA A 6 4.69 -5.50 2.97
CA ALA A 6 4.19 -6.49 3.91
C ALA A 6 3.84 -7.82 3.22
N ALA A 7 4.17 -8.94 3.87
CA ALA A 7 3.75 -10.26 3.44
C ALA A 7 2.27 -10.51 3.81
N ALA A 8 1.54 -11.13 2.89
CA ALA A 8 0.11 -11.39 3.01
C ALA A 8 -0.21 -12.81 2.49
N GLY A 9 0.26 -13.84 3.20
CA GLY A 9 0.13 -15.23 2.75
C GLY A 9 0.95 -15.48 1.48
N ASP A 10 0.27 -15.77 0.37
CA ASP A 10 0.88 -15.98 -0.96
C ASP A 10 1.04 -14.68 -1.77
N ALA A 11 0.61 -13.55 -1.20
CA ALA A 11 0.75 -12.23 -1.79
C ALA A 11 1.76 -11.38 -1.02
N THR A 12 2.26 -10.36 -1.71
CA THR A 12 3.07 -9.28 -1.18
C THR A 12 2.32 -7.98 -1.43
N VAL A 13 2.19 -7.15 -0.40
CA VAL A 13 1.59 -5.83 -0.50
C VAL A 13 2.69 -4.79 -0.43
N ALA A 14 2.73 -3.86 -1.37
CA ALA A 14 3.77 -2.83 -1.45
C ALA A 14 3.16 -1.43 -1.50
N ALA A 15 3.65 -0.51 -0.67
CA ALA A 15 3.32 0.91 -0.76
C ALA A 15 4.43 1.63 -1.55
N ILE A 16 4.05 2.19 -2.69
CA ILE A 16 4.95 2.86 -3.63
C ILE A 16 4.61 4.35 -3.65
N SER A 17 5.57 5.22 -3.41
CA SER A 17 5.45 6.65 -3.69
C SER A 17 5.81 6.94 -5.14
N TYR A 18 5.22 7.98 -5.72
CA TYR A 18 5.72 8.58 -6.95
C TYR A 18 5.25 10.03 -7.03
N ASN A 19 5.88 10.83 -7.89
CA ASN A 19 5.58 12.24 -8.02
C ASN A 19 4.54 12.42 -9.15
N CYS A 20 3.26 12.23 -8.84
CA CYS A 20 2.16 12.42 -9.79
C CYS A 20 1.21 13.53 -9.28
N PRO A 21 0.68 14.41 -10.15
CA PRO A 21 -0.20 15.50 -9.72
C PRO A 21 -1.48 15.03 -9.01
N ASP A 22 -2.03 13.89 -9.45
CA ASP A 22 -3.35 13.41 -9.01
C ASP A 22 -3.27 12.29 -7.96
N ALA A 23 -2.07 11.84 -7.61
CA ALA A 23 -1.86 10.79 -6.62
C ALA A 23 -0.43 10.86 -6.05
N ALA A 24 -0.32 10.71 -4.74
CA ALA A 24 0.97 10.78 -4.05
C ALA A 24 1.62 9.40 -3.85
N GLY A 25 0.91 8.33 -4.23
CA GLY A 25 1.42 6.96 -4.25
C GLY A 25 0.36 5.93 -4.61
N GLU A 26 0.75 4.66 -4.56
CA GLU A 26 -0.10 3.49 -4.81
C GLU A 26 0.18 2.38 -3.79
N LEU A 27 -0.87 1.60 -3.51
CA LEU A 27 -0.77 0.29 -2.87
C LEU A 27 -0.88 -0.79 -3.94
N TRP A 28 0.13 -1.63 -4.07
CA TRP A 28 0.16 -2.76 -5.00
C TRP A 28 -0.09 -4.07 -4.26
N ILE A 29 -0.88 -4.95 -4.88
CA ILE A 29 -0.97 -6.36 -4.48
C ILE A 29 -0.23 -7.17 -5.54
N ILE A 30 0.78 -7.92 -5.11
CA ILE A 30 1.65 -8.71 -5.97
C ILE A 30 1.49 -10.17 -5.58
N LYS A 31 1.20 -11.05 -6.55
CA LYS A 31 1.08 -12.50 -6.35
C LYS A 31 1.85 -13.21 -7.46
N GLY A 32 2.73 -14.14 -7.09
CA GLY A 32 3.59 -14.83 -8.05
C GLY A 32 4.47 -13.89 -8.90
N GLY A 33 4.90 -12.75 -8.33
CA GLY A 33 5.69 -11.75 -9.04
C GLY A 33 4.91 -10.82 -9.97
N VAL A 34 3.58 -11.00 -10.09
CA VAL A 34 2.74 -10.17 -10.95
C VAL A 34 1.88 -9.24 -10.10
N LYS A 35 1.76 -7.97 -10.51
CA LYS A 35 0.84 -7.01 -9.90
C LYS A 35 -0.60 -7.35 -10.29
N VAL A 36 -1.39 -7.81 -9.32
CA VAL A 36 -2.78 -8.25 -9.53
C VAL A 36 -3.82 -7.18 -9.16
N ALA A 37 -3.45 -6.20 -8.33
CA ALA A 37 -4.31 -5.07 -8.00
C ALA A 37 -3.48 -3.83 -7.66
N THR A 38 -4.13 -2.66 -7.75
CA THR A 38 -3.53 -1.36 -7.45
C THR A 38 -4.60 -0.43 -6.88
N HIS A 39 -4.26 0.30 -5.82
CA HIS A 39 -5.11 1.34 -5.24
C HIS A 39 -4.32 2.64 -5.14
N LYS A 40 -4.88 3.75 -5.61
CA LYS A 40 -4.27 5.08 -5.43
C LYS A 40 -4.32 5.48 -3.96
N LEU A 41 -3.25 6.09 -3.48
CA LEU A 41 -3.16 6.70 -2.17
C LEU A 41 -3.37 8.23 -2.30
N PRO A 42 -4.22 8.82 -1.44
CA PRO A 42 -4.50 10.26 -1.44
C PRO A 42 -3.31 11.10 -0.96
N ALA A 43 -2.37 10.49 -0.22
CA ALA A 43 -1.15 11.11 0.29
C ALA A 43 0.03 10.14 0.18
N THR A 44 1.25 10.67 0.27
CA THR A 44 2.47 9.85 0.12
C THR A 44 2.52 8.81 1.24
N PRO A 45 2.75 7.52 0.93
CA PRO A 45 2.90 6.51 1.97
C PRO A 45 4.06 6.87 2.92
N ALA A 46 3.86 6.59 4.21
CA ALA A 46 4.92 6.72 5.20
C ALA A 46 5.89 5.54 5.08
N PHE A 47 7.16 5.79 5.35
CA PHE A 47 8.21 4.78 5.35
C PHE A 47 7.91 3.72 6.42
N GLU A 48 8.01 2.43 6.06
CA GLU A 48 7.65 1.28 6.91
C GLU A 48 6.19 1.31 7.43
N GLY A 49 5.34 2.15 6.84
CA GLY A 49 3.98 2.43 7.29
C GLY A 49 2.91 1.44 6.81
N LEU A 50 3.25 0.17 6.59
CA LEU A 50 2.34 -0.83 6.01
C LEU A 50 2.28 -2.09 6.88
N ALA A 51 1.06 -2.51 7.21
CA ALA A 51 0.79 -3.79 7.87
C ALA A 51 -0.35 -4.54 7.18
N VAL A 52 -0.33 -5.86 7.27
CA VAL A 52 -1.43 -6.71 6.80
C VAL A 52 -1.90 -7.61 7.94
N ALA A 53 -3.20 -7.62 8.22
CA ALA A 53 -3.80 -8.49 9.21
C ALA A 53 -5.24 -8.84 8.83
N ASN A 54 -5.64 -10.11 9.02
CA ASN A 54 -7.00 -10.59 8.77
C ASN A 54 -7.56 -10.20 7.39
N GLY A 55 -6.73 -10.36 6.35
CA GLY A 55 -7.13 -10.03 4.97
C GLY A 55 -7.27 -8.53 4.67
N ARG A 56 -6.76 -7.66 5.55
CA ARG A 56 -6.79 -6.20 5.38
C ARG A 56 -5.38 -5.62 5.37
N ALA A 57 -5.17 -4.60 4.55
CA ALA A 57 -3.93 -3.83 4.53
C ALA A 57 -4.17 -2.46 5.18
N TYR A 58 -3.28 -2.07 6.07
CA TYR A 58 -3.30 -0.81 6.80
C TYR A 58 -2.09 0.00 6.36
N VAL A 59 -2.33 1.16 5.76
CA VAL A 59 -1.29 2.06 5.24
C VAL A 59 -1.36 3.38 5.99
N THR A 60 -0.28 3.79 6.63
CA THR A 60 -0.11 5.15 7.13
C THR A 60 0.53 6.03 6.07
N THR A 61 0.09 7.27 5.96
CA THR A 61 0.59 8.27 5.00
C THR A 61 1.26 9.44 5.72
N ARG A 62 2.10 10.21 5.01
CA ARG A 62 2.91 11.31 5.58
C ARG A 62 2.07 12.51 6.06
N ASP A 63 0.81 12.59 5.66
CA ASP A 63 -0.17 13.56 6.17
C ASP A 63 -0.77 13.14 7.54
N GLY A 64 -0.34 12.01 8.11
CA GLY A 64 -0.84 11.47 9.38
C GLY A 64 -2.09 10.60 9.25
N SER A 65 -2.60 10.38 8.05
CA SER A 65 -3.77 9.51 7.84
C SER A 65 -3.41 8.02 7.93
N MET A 66 -4.38 7.20 8.34
CA MET A 66 -4.33 5.73 8.24
C MET A 66 -5.47 5.23 7.37
N ILE A 67 -5.14 4.50 6.31
CA ILE A 67 -6.08 4.00 5.31
C ILE A 67 -6.15 2.48 5.42
N CYS A 68 -7.36 1.94 5.53
CA CYS A 68 -7.62 0.50 5.56
C CYS A 68 -8.18 0.04 4.22
N PHE A 69 -7.55 -0.97 3.63
CA PHE A 69 -8.01 -1.66 2.44
C PHE A 69 -8.44 -3.09 2.79
N GLY A 70 -9.54 -3.54 2.19
CA GLY A 70 -10.14 -4.87 2.45
C GLY A 70 -11.61 -4.76 2.85
N ARG A 71 -12.35 -5.86 2.72
CA ARG A 71 -13.77 -5.90 3.09
C ARG A 71 -13.94 -6.16 4.59
N LYS A 72 -15.14 -5.83 5.08
CA LYS A 72 -15.54 -6.15 6.45
C LYS A 72 -15.65 -7.64 6.64
#